data_AF-A0A652NTA4-F1
#
_entry.id   AF-A0A652NTA4-F1
#
_cell.length_a   1.000
_cell.length_b   1.000
_cell.length_c   1.000
_cell.angle_alpha   90.00
_cell.angle_beta   90.00
_cell.angle_gamma   90.00
#
_symmetry.space_group_name_H-M   'P 1'
#
loop_
_entity.id
_entity.type
_entity.pdbx_description
1 polymer ?
#
loop_
_entity_poly.entity_id
_entity_poly.type
_entity_poly.pdbx_seq_one_letter_code
_entity_poly.pdbx_strand_id
1 'polypeptide(L)'
;MAGQAWQAALARLCAVALPEDESADLPDEVFDAVDDLIEAYGADDIAEIVARAVHAGQATVGQATTLLNVAAWSGADNGASMKLTLDDWVRRADDTVRLSMALHHEVYLLPTAAEMTAVLTDVAARFPEHRAICQDRIAGRRGD
;
A
#
# COMPACT_ATOMS: atom_id res chain seq x y z
N MET A 1 -18.88 14.08 14.85
CA MET A 1 -17.98 13.22 15.64
C MET A 1 -17.36 12.06 14.86
N ALA A 2 -17.76 11.78 13.61
CA ALA A 2 -17.19 10.70 12.79
C ALA A 2 -15.68 10.85 12.48
N GLY A 3 -15.16 12.08 12.44
CA GLY A 3 -13.74 12.33 12.14
C GLY A 3 -12.74 11.89 13.23
N GLN A 4 -13.19 11.61 14.46
CA GLN A 4 -12.32 11.19 15.57
C GLN A 4 -12.15 9.67 15.66
N ALA A 5 -13.13 8.88 15.19
CA ALA A 5 -13.12 7.43 15.36
C ALA A 5 -12.03 6.76 14.50
N TRP A 6 -11.97 7.10 13.20
CA TRP A 6 -10.94 6.54 12.31
C TRP A 6 -9.53 7.03 12.66
N GLN A 7 -9.37 8.22 13.24
CA GLN A 7 -8.06 8.70 13.70
C GLN A 7 -7.52 7.85 14.86
N ALA A 8 -8.38 7.47 15.80
CA ALA A 8 -8.01 6.57 16.88
C ALA A 8 -7.71 5.15 16.37
N ALA A 9 -8.50 4.65 15.40
CA ALA A 9 -8.23 3.37 14.74
C ALA A 9 -6.89 3.40 13.99
N LEU A 10 -6.60 4.46 13.24
CA LEU A 10 -5.34 4.64 12.53
C LEU A 10 -4.15 4.71 13.50
N ALA A 11 -4.29 5.43 14.61
CA ALA A 11 -3.24 5.48 15.63
C ALA A 11 -2.97 4.11 16.26
N ARG A 12 -4.02 3.31 16.51
CA ARG A 12 -3.87 1.92 16.98
C ARG A 12 -3.16 1.06 15.95
N LEU A 13 -3.59 1.11 14.69
CA LEU A 13 -2.97 0.39 13.58
C LEU A 13 -1.47 0.71 13.45
N CYS A 14 -1.10 1.99 13.50
CA CYS A 14 0.30 2.41 13.43
C CYS A 14 1.13 1.99 14.66
N ALA A 15 0.48 1.69 15.79
CA ALA A 15 1.16 1.24 17.01
C ALA A 15 1.35 -0.29 17.08
N VAL A 16 0.72 -1.06 16.18
CA VAL A 16 0.88 -2.52 16.14
C VAL A 16 2.31 -2.87 15.79
N ALA A 17 2.95 -3.70 16.62
CA ALA A 17 4.29 -4.18 16.40
C ALA A 17 4.29 -5.24 15.29
N LEU A 18 5.00 -4.95 14.19
CA LEU A 18 5.24 -5.92 13.13
C LEU A 18 6.53 -6.70 13.41
N PRO A 19 6.59 -7.99 13.02
CA PRO A 19 7.82 -8.75 13.08
C PRO A 19 8.90 -8.11 12.19
N GLU A 20 10.16 -8.13 12.65
CA GLU A 20 11.31 -7.69 11.86
C GLU A 20 11.66 -8.69 10.73
N ASP A 21 11.27 -9.95 10.91
CA ASP A 21 11.43 -11.01 9.92
C ASP A 21 10.20 -11.07 9.01
N GLU A 22 10.39 -10.71 7.73
CA GLU A 22 9.34 -10.72 6.71
C GLU A 22 8.79 -12.13 6.43
N SER A 23 9.48 -13.19 6.87
CA SER A 23 9.01 -14.59 6.75
C SER A 23 8.18 -15.07 7.94
N ALA A 24 8.09 -14.27 9.01
CA ALA A 24 7.27 -14.59 10.17
C ALA A 24 5.79 -14.29 9.91
N ASP A 25 4.91 -15.10 10.50
CA ASP A 25 3.48 -14.85 10.45
C ASP A 25 3.14 -13.51 11.11
N LEU A 26 2.24 -12.75 10.48
CA LEU A 26 1.71 -11.53 11.06
C LEU A 26 0.81 -11.87 12.26
N PRO A 27 0.87 -11.09 13.36
CA PRO A 27 0.00 -11.35 14.50
C PRO A 27 -1.46 -10.98 14.15
N ASP A 28 -2.41 -11.73 14.71
CA ASP A 28 -3.86 -11.51 14.53
C ASP A 28 -4.27 -10.06 14.80
N GLU A 29 -3.58 -9.39 15.74
CA GLU A 29 -3.80 -7.97 16.08
C GLU A 29 -3.66 -7.02 14.87
N VAL A 30 -2.81 -7.35 13.88
CA VAL A 30 -2.68 -6.54 12.65
C VAL A 30 -3.97 -6.63 11.84
N PHE A 31 -4.52 -7.84 11.69
CA PHE A 31 -5.74 -8.08 10.92
C PHE A 31 -6.93 -7.38 11.58
N ASP A 32 -7.09 -7.56 12.90
CA ASP A 32 -8.12 -6.89 13.69
C ASP A 32 -8.00 -5.36 13.58
N ALA A 33 -6.78 -4.81 13.64
CA ALA A 33 -6.57 -3.36 13.56
C ALA A 33 -6.86 -2.79 12.16
N VAL A 34 -6.60 -3.56 11.09
CA VAL A 34 -6.96 -3.17 9.72
C VAL A 34 -8.47 -3.16 9.54
N ASP A 35 -9.16 -4.21 9.99
CA ASP A 35 -10.61 -4.31 9.92
C ASP A 35 -11.29 -3.21 10.73
N ASP A 36 -10.81 -2.94 11.95
CA ASP A 36 -11.24 -1.81 12.79
C ASP A 36 -11.09 -0.45 12.06
N LEU A 37 -10.01 -0.27 11.30
CA LEU A 37 -9.77 0.96 10.56
C LEU A 37 -10.72 1.09 9.38
N ILE A 38 -10.91 0.03 8.59
CA ILE A 38 -11.84 -0.01 7.46
C ILE A 38 -13.26 0.30 7.94
N GLU A 39 -13.70 -0.33 9.03
CA GLU A 39 -15.02 -0.09 9.63
C GLU A 39 -15.15 1.36 10.12
N ALA A 40 -14.16 1.86 10.88
CA ALA A 40 -14.21 3.22 11.43
C ALA A 40 -14.09 4.31 10.36
N TYR A 41 -13.36 4.06 9.27
CA TYR A 41 -13.22 4.96 8.13
C TYR A 41 -14.46 4.93 7.23
N GLY A 42 -15.11 3.77 7.13
CA GLY A 42 -16.32 3.56 6.34
C GLY A 42 -16.06 3.32 4.85
N ALA A 43 -14.84 2.93 4.49
CA ALA A 43 -14.47 2.57 3.12
C ALA A 43 -13.31 1.56 3.12
N ASP A 44 -13.35 0.61 2.17
CA ASP A 44 -12.32 -0.42 2.00
C ASP A 44 -10.96 0.16 1.59
N ASP A 45 -10.97 1.25 0.81
CA ASP A 45 -9.73 1.94 0.43
C ASP A 45 -9.24 2.87 1.56
N ILE A 46 -8.27 2.38 2.33
CA ILE A 46 -7.58 3.12 3.39
C ILE A 46 -6.20 3.67 2.96
N ALA A 47 -5.78 3.50 1.70
CA ALA A 47 -4.41 3.81 1.27
C ALA A 47 -4.02 5.27 1.55
N GLU A 48 -4.90 6.22 1.23
CA GLU A 48 -4.65 7.64 1.43
C GLU A 48 -4.46 8.04 2.89
N ILE A 49 -5.23 7.48 3.81
CA ILE A 49 -5.10 7.81 5.24
C ILE A 49 -3.85 7.16 5.85
N VAL A 50 -3.46 5.98 5.37
CA VAL A 50 -2.21 5.32 5.78
C VAL A 50 -1.00 6.09 5.25
N ALA A 51 -1.01 6.55 4.00
CA ALA A 51 0.07 7.39 3.45
C ALA A 51 0.24 8.69 4.25
N ARG A 52 -0.88 9.32 4.68
CA ARG A 52 -0.82 10.49 5.57
C ARG A 52 -0.16 10.19 6.91
N ALA A 53 -0.39 9.01 7.48
CA ALA A 53 0.27 8.59 8.72
C ALA A 53 1.79 8.46 8.53
N VAL A 54 2.25 7.95 7.38
CA VAL A 54 3.67 7.89 7.03
C VAL A 54 4.26 9.29 6.91
N HIS A 55 3.60 10.21 6.19
CA HIS A 55 4.05 11.60 6.09
C HIS A 55 4.10 12.30 7.45
N ALA A 56 3.21 11.95 8.38
CA ALA A 56 3.19 12.46 9.74
C ALA A 56 4.25 11.79 10.66
N GLY A 57 5.02 10.83 10.15
CA GLY A 57 6.03 10.09 10.91
C GLY A 57 5.45 9.10 11.92
N GLN A 58 4.17 8.72 11.78
CA GLN A 58 3.49 7.78 12.67
C GLN A 58 3.73 6.32 12.28
N ALA A 59 4.09 6.07 11.03
CA ALA A 59 4.45 4.76 10.50
C ALA A 59 5.60 4.89 9.52
N THR A 60 6.35 3.80 9.31
CA THR A 60 7.34 3.72 8.23
C THR A 60 6.66 3.31 6.92
N VAL A 61 7.34 3.53 5.79
CA VAL A 61 6.87 3.04 4.48
C VAL A 61 6.70 1.52 4.49
N GLY A 62 7.66 0.78 5.06
CA GLY A 62 7.59 -0.69 5.13
C GLY A 62 6.38 -1.16 5.92
N GLN A 63 6.18 -0.61 7.12
CA GLN A 63 5.00 -0.91 7.93
C GLN A 63 3.71 -0.59 7.18
N ALA A 64 3.59 0.60 6.59
CA ALA A 64 2.43 0.99 5.83
C ALA A 64 2.14 0.04 4.66
N THR A 65 3.17 -0.40 3.92
CA THR A 65 3.01 -1.39 2.85
C THR A 65 2.47 -2.73 3.37
N THR A 66 3.02 -3.26 4.47
CA THR A 66 2.52 -4.50 5.09
C THR A 66 1.05 -4.38 5.49
N LEU A 67 0.68 -3.25 6.09
CA LEU A 67 -0.71 -2.98 6.48
C LEU A 67 -1.64 -2.92 5.27
N LEU A 68 -1.21 -2.30 4.16
CA LEU A 68 -1.99 -2.29 2.92
C LEU A 68 -2.05 -3.67 2.25
N ASN A 69 -1.03 -4.53 2.40
CA ASN A 69 -1.10 -5.91 1.91
C ASN A 69 -2.19 -6.70 2.65
N VAL A 70 -2.30 -6.52 3.97
CA VAL A 70 -3.40 -7.10 4.76
C VAL A 70 -4.74 -6.52 4.31
N ALA A 71 -4.84 -5.19 4.18
CA ALA A 71 -6.07 -4.53 3.77
C ALA A 71 -6.59 -4.95 2.39
N ALA A 72 -5.72 -5.43 1.50
CA ALA A 72 -6.12 -5.90 0.17
C ALA A 72 -7.02 -7.15 0.22
N TRP A 73 -6.97 -7.90 1.32
CA TRP A 73 -7.77 -9.09 1.55
C TRP A 73 -8.83 -8.88 2.64
N SER A 74 -8.92 -7.67 3.19
CA SER A 74 -9.96 -7.23 4.12
C SER A 74 -11.07 -6.49 3.39
N GLY A 75 -12.18 -6.24 4.09
CA GLY A 75 -13.29 -5.46 3.56
C GLY A 75 -14.22 -6.22 2.61
N ALA A 76 -15.02 -5.48 1.85
CA ALA A 76 -16.08 -6.03 1.01
C ALA A 76 -15.70 -6.20 -0.47
N ASP A 77 -14.72 -5.43 -0.96
CA ASP A 77 -14.35 -5.39 -2.37
C ASP A 77 -13.04 -6.12 -2.73
N ASN A 78 -12.43 -6.82 -1.78
CA ASN A 78 -11.15 -7.53 -1.93
C ASN A 78 -10.05 -6.64 -2.53
N GLY A 79 -9.93 -5.41 -2.03
CA GLY A 79 -8.89 -4.47 -2.41
C GLY A 79 -9.09 -3.84 -3.79
N ALA A 80 -10.23 -4.02 -4.44
CA ALA A 80 -10.48 -3.53 -5.79
C ALA A 80 -10.40 -1.99 -5.85
N SER A 81 -11.00 -1.28 -4.90
CA SER A 81 -10.93 0.19 -4.83
C SER A 81 -9.53 0.67 -4.53
N MET A 82 -8.87 0.06 -3.53
CA MET A 82 -7.50 0.40 -3.15
C MET A 82 -6.52 0.22 -4.31
N LYS A 83 -6.68 -0.85 -5.11
CA LYS A 83 -5.87 -1.07 -6.30
C LYS A 83 -5.93 0.10 -7.28
N LEU A 84 -7.10 0.71 -7.48
CA LEU A 84 -7.22 1.88 -8.38
C LEU A 84 -6.41 3.07 -7.86
N THR A 85 -6.41 3.28 -6.54
CA THR A 85 -5.61 4.31 -5.86
C THR A 85 -4.11 4.04 -6.01
N LEU A 86 -3.66 2.81 -5.79
CA LEU A 86 -2.25 2.43 -5.96
C LEU A 86 -1.80 2.57 -7.43
N ASP A 87 -2.63 2.16 -8.39
CA ASP A 87 -2.36 2.34 -9.81
C ASP A 87 -2.22 3.84 -10.17
N ASP A 88 -3.08 4.71 -9.61
CA ASP A 88 -2.98 6.16 -9.82
C ASP A 88 -1.69 6.76 -9.25
N TRP A 89 -1.29 6.35 -8.04
CA TRP A 89 -0.03 6.79 -7.45
C TRP A 89 1.18 6.44 -8.32
N VAL A 90 1.20 5.24 -8.91
CA VAL A 90 2.28 4.81 -9.81
C VAL A 90 2.26 5.61 -11.12
N ARG A 91 1.08 5.90 -11.69
CA ARG A 91 0.97 6.71 -12.91
C ARG A 91 1.47 8.13 -12.71
N ARG A 92 1.13 8.73 -11.57
CA ARG A 92 1.50 10.13 -11.27
C ARG A 92 2.96 10.25 -10.87
N ALA A 93 3.44 9.33 -10.03
CA ALA A 93 4.79 9.31 -9.49
C ALA A 93 5.26 10.72 -9.05
N ASP A 94 4.40 11.41 -8.31
CA ASP A 94 4.59 12.78 -7.82
C ASP A 94 4.87 12.85 -6.31
N ASP A 95 4.74 11.71 -5.62
CA ASP A 95 5.00 11.56 -4.19
C ASP A 95 5.78 10.26 -3.94
N THR A 96 6.97 10.36 -3.35
CA THR A 96 7.88 9.21 -3.18
C THR A 96 7.40 8.22 -2.12
N VAL A 97 6.63 8.65 -1.11
CA VAL A 97 6.05 7.74 -0.10
C VAL A 97 4.98 6.90 -0.75
N ARG A 98 4.02 7.55 -1.42
CA ARG A 98 2.93 6.87 -2.15
C ARG A 98 3.47 5.94 -3.22
N LEU A 99 4.44 6.40 -4.00
CA LEU A 99 5.11 5.60 -5.02
C LEU A 99 5.78 4.36 -4.41
N SER A 100 6.56 4.55 -3.35
CA SER A 100 7.25 3.43 -2.69
C SER A 100 6.27 2.42 -2.10
N MET A 101 5.19 2.89 -1.46
CA MET A 101 4.14 2.02 -0.94
C MET A 101 3.49 1.20 -2.07
N ALA A 102 3.09 1.85 -3.16
CA ALA A 102 2.48 1.15 -4.29
C ALA A 102 3.42 0.13 -4.95
N LEU A 103 4.70 0.48 -5.17
CA LEU A 103 5.67 -0.42 -5.81
C LEU A 103 5.97 -1.69 -5.00
N HIS A 104 5.91 -1.61 -3.66
CA HIS A 104 6.18 -2.72 -2.76
C HIS A 104 4.91 -3.47 -2.33
N HIS A 105 3.72 -2.98 -2.67
CA HIS A 105 2.46 -3.67 -2.40
C HIS A 105 2.34 -4.96 -3.22
N GLU A 106 1.72 -6.00 -2.67
CA GLU A 106 1.67 -7.33 -3.29
C GLU A 106 0.66 -7.43 -4.45
N VAL A 107 -0.29 -6.49 -4.57
CA VAL A 107 -1.26 -6.51 -5.67
C VAL A 107 -0.62 -6.15 -6.99
N TYR A 108 -1.18 -6.73 -8.04
CA TYR A 108 -0.76 -6.51 -9.40
C TYR A 108 -1.01 -5.07 -9.86
N LEU A 109 0.06 -4.31 -10.08
CA LEU A 109 -0.02 -2.91 -10.50
C LEU A 109 -0.36 -2.78 -11.98
N LEU A 110 -1.16 -1.77 -12.31
CA LEU A 110 -1.52 -1.33 -13.66
C LEU A 110 -2.26 -2.42 -14.47
N PRO A 111 -3.29 -2.08 -15.25
CA PRO A 111 -4.15 -3.10 -15.86
C PRO A 111 -3.51 -3.84 -17.03
N THR A 112 -2.52 -3.27 -17.75
CA THR A 112 -1.93 -3.89 -18.95
C THR A 112 -0.40 -3.97 -18.92
N ALA A 113 0.18 -4.97 -19.60
CA ALA A 113 1.63 -5.16 -19.67
C ALA A 113 2.34 -4.01 -20.40
N ALA A 114 1.68 -3.46 -21.42
CA ALA A 114 2.18 -2.31 -22.17
C ALA A 114 2.23 -1.06 -21.27
N GLU A 115 1.15 -0.78 -20.53
CA GLU A 115 1.11 0.34 -19.59
C GLU A 115 2.14 0.15 -18.47
N MET A 116 2.21 -1.04 -17.87
CA MET A 116 3.19 -1.33 -16.82
C MET A 116 4.62 -1.11 -17.32
N THR A 117 4.97 -1.64 -18.49
CA THR A 117 6.30 -1.46 -19.07
C THR A 117 6.59 0.04 -19.30
N ALA A 118 5.64 0.78 -19.87
CA ALA A 118 5.84 2.20 -20.17
C ALA A 118 6.01 3.04 -18.89
N VAL A 119 5.09 2.91 -17.93
CA VAL A 119 5.09 3.71 -16.70
C VAL A 119 6.28 3.34 -15.82
N LEU A 120 6.54 2.05 -15.57
CA LEU A 120 7.63 1.64 -14.69
C LEU A 120 9.03 1.92 -15.29
N THR A 121 9.15 1.97 -16.62
CA THR A 121 10.40 2.42 -17.26
C THR A 121 10.64 3.91 -17.02
N ASP A 122 9.60 4.76 -17.12
CA ASP A 122 9.72 6.20 -16.79
C ASP A 122 10.06 6.41 -15.31
N VAL A 123 9.35 5.72 -14.42
CA VAL A 123 9.61 5.74 -12.98
C VAL A 123 11.06 5.34 -12.67
N ALA A 124 11.57 4.24 -13.24
CA ALA A 124 12.94 3.78 -13.01
C ALA A 124 14.03 4.72 -13.56
N ALA A 125 13.68 5.56 -14.55
CA ALA A 125 14.56 6.60 -15.06
C ALA A 125 14.58 7.83 -14.14
N ARG A 126 13.42 8.21 -13.60
CA ARG A 126 13.25 9.37 -12.70
C ARG A 126 13.69 9.11 -11.26
N PHE A 127 13.50 7.89 -10.77
CA PHE A 127 13.76 7.45 -9.40
C PHE A 127 14.68 6.22 -9.41
N PRO A 128 16.01 6.40 -9.55
CA PRO A 128 16.96 5.30 -9.65
C PRO A 128 16.91 4.30 -8.48
N GLU A 129 16.52 4.74 -7.29
CA GLU A 129 16.29 3.93 -6.10
C GLU A 129 15.20 2.87 -6.27
N HIS A 130 14.21 3.13 -7.14
CA HIS A 130 13.12 2.20 -7.44
C HIS A 130 13.37 1.35 -8.68
N ARG A 131 14.53 1.50 -9.34
CA ARG A 131 14.82 0.80 -10.60
C ARG A 131 14.71 -0.71 -10.48
N ALA A 132 15.25 -1.30 -9.42
CA ALA A 132 15.24 -2.75 -9.21
C ALA A 132 13.80 -3.27 -9.11
N ILE A 133 12.99 -2.72 -8.21
CA ILE A 133 11.59 -3.14 -8.04
C ILE A 133 10.77 -2.90 -9.31
N CYS A 134 10.98 -1.79 -10.03
CA CYS A 134 10.32 -1.56 -11.32
C CYS A 134 10.65 -2.65 -12.35
N GLN A 135 11.92 -3.06 -12.43
CA GLN A 135 12.35 -4.12 -13.35
C GLN A 135 11.76 -5.47 -12.96
N ASP A 136 11.72 -5.80 -11.67
CA ASP A 136 11.14 -7.05 -11.17
C ASP A 136 9.64 -7.14 -11.48
N ARG A 137 8.89 -6.04 -11.29
CA ARG A 137 7.45 -5.98 -11.63
C ARG A 137 7.21 -6.16 -13.13
N ILE A 138 8.00 -5.48 -13.98
CA ILE A 138 7.92 -5.65 -15.45
C ILE A 138 8.22 -7.10 -15.84
N ALA A 139 9.22 -7.73 -15.22
CA ALA A 139 9.63 -9.10 -15.51
C ALA A 139 8.58 -10.12 -15.06
N GLY A 140 8.03 -9.98 -13.85
CA GLY A 140 7.01 -10.88 -13.30
C GLY A 140 5.77 -10.96 -14.19
N ARG A 141 5.34 -9.82 -14.76
CA ARG A 141 4.20 -9.76 -15.69
C ARG A 141 4.39 -10.50 -17.01
N ARG A 142 5.64 -10.73 -17.45
CA ARG A 142 5.90 -11.52 -18.67
C ARG A 142 5.67 -13.02 -18.47
N GLY A 143 5.50 -13.46 -17.23
CA GLY A 143 5.27 -14.85 -16.85
C GLY A 143 3.79 -15.25 -16.73
N ASP A 144 2.85 -14.29 -16.75
CA ASP A 144 1.40 -14.51 -16.73
C ASP A 144 0.81 -14.60 -18.15
#